data_AF-C2EMU2-F1
#
_entry.id   AF-C2EMU2-F1
#
_cell.length_a   1.000
_cell.length_b   1.000
_cell.length_c   1.000
_cell.angle_alpha   90.00
_cell.angle_beta   90.00
_cell.angle_gamma   90.00
#
_symmetry.space_group_name_H-M   'P 1'
#
loop_
_entity.id
_entity.type
_entity.pdbx_description
1 polymer ?
#
loop_
_entity_poly.entity_id
_entity_poly.type
_entity_poly.pdbx_seq_one_letter_code
_entity_poly.pdbx_strand_id
1 'polypeptide(L)'
;MEEAVKAGKVRSIGVSNFLQEDVANIVNNGTIKPAVNQIEVHIGNVPSDLMKYCENLGVQIEAYSPLAHGRLLNDRKINTYAKKYNVSPAQLMLAFDLQLGCIVIPKSDNVAEMKENLNVDFKISDEDMAALAKLKETTPSLSV
;
A
#
# COMPACT_ATOMS: atom_id res chain seq x y z
N MET A 1 2.04 -13.99 -20.03
CA MET A 1 0.97 -13.04 -19.62
C MET A 1 0.54 -12.12 -20.77
N GLU A 2 1.47 -11.53 -21.53
CA GLU A 2 1.11 -10.62 -22.64
C GLU A 2 0.21 -11.24 -23.72
N GLU A 3 0.42 -12.51 -24.07
CA GLU A 3 -0.45 -13.23 -25.01
C GLU A 3 -1.89 -13.34 -24.51
N ALA A 4 -2.10 -13.44 -23.19
CA ALA A 4 -3.44 -13.46 -22.62
C ALA A 4 -4.13 -12.10 -22.76
N VAL A 5 -3.38 -11.00 -22.69
CA VAL A 5 -3.89 -9.65 -22.98
C VAL A 5 -4.24 -9.55 -24.46
N LYS A 6 -3.32 -9.94 -25.36
CA LYS A 6 -3.53 -9.91 -26.82
C LYS A 6 -4.72 -10.76 -27.27
N ALA A 7 -4.94 -11.89 -26.61
CA ALA A 7 -6.08 -12.77 -26.84
C ALA A 7 -7.38 -12.30 -26.15
N GLY A 8 -7.38 -11.17 -25.44
CA GLY A 8 -8.55 -10.62 -24.75
C GLY A 8 -9.01 -11.42 -23.53
N LYS A 9 -8.18 -12.33 -23.00
CA LYS A 9 -8.51 -13.17 -21.83
C LYS A 9 -8.40 -12.41 -20.51
N VAL A 10 -7.52 -11.40 -20.47
CA VAL A 10 -7.32 -10.52 -19.31
C VAL A 10 -7.23 -9.07 -19.79
N ARG A 11 -7.73 -8.13 -18.99
CA ARG A 11 -7.70 -6.68 -19.33
C ARG A 11 -6.34 -6.05 -19.09
N SER A 12 -5.65 -6.49 -18.03
CA SER A 12 -4.38 -5.92 -17.58
C SER A 12 -3.54 -6.99 -16.91
N ILE A 13 -2.23 -6.76 -16.84
CA ILE A 13 -1.27 -7.64 -16.19
C ILE A 13 -0.36 -6.79 -15.29
N GLY A 14 0.05 -7.35 -14.15
CA GLY A 14 0.90 -6.69 -13.17
C GLY A 14 1.84 -7.69 -12.53
N VAL A 15 2.63 -7.21 -11.56
CA VAL A 15 3.57 -8.00 -10.77
C VAL A 15 3.30 -7.80 -9.28
N SER A 16 3.93 -8.60 -8.42
CA SER A 16 3.83 -8.48 -6.96
C SER A 16 5.15 -8.87 -6.30
N ASN A 17 5.56 -8.11 -5.28
CA ASN A 17 6.82 -8.26 -4.56
C ASN A 17 8.06 -8.10 -5.45
N PHE A 18 7.96 -7.33 -6.54
CA PHE A 18 9.10 -7.07 -7.42
C PHE A 18 9.92 -5.89 -6.89
N LEU A 19 11.24 -6.07 -6.83
CA LEU A 19 12.19 -5.00 -6.53
C LEU A 19 12.48 -4.16 -7.78
N GLN A 20 13.29 -3.10 -7.64
CA GLN A 20 13.55 -2.18 -8.75
C GLN A 20 14.19 -2.89 -9.95
N GLU A 21 15.14 -3.79 -9.69
CA GLU A 21 15.80 -4.61 -10.69
C GLU A 21 14.84 -5.55 -11.43
N ASP A 22 13.86 -6.13 -10.73
CA ASP A 22 12.87 -7.03 -11.31
C ASP A 22 11.89 -6.26 -12.19
N VAL A 23 11.42 -5.10 -11.71
CA VAL A 23 10.58 -4.19 -12.51
C VAL A 23 11.34 -3.72 -13.74
N ALA A 24 12.60 -3.31 -13.60
CA ALA A 24 13.45 -2.89 -14.70
C ALA A 24 13.58 -4.01 -15.75
N ASN A 25 13.82 -5.23 -15.30
CA ASN A 25 13.95 -6.40 -16.17
C ASN A 25 12.68 -6.62 -17.01
N ILE A 26 11.49 -6.53 -16.40
CA ILE A 26 10.23 -6.68 -17.15
C ILE A 26 10.00 -5.51 -18.10
N VAL A 27 10.26 -4.28 -17.66
CA VAL A 27 10.02 -3.08 -18.49
C VAL A 27 10.95 -3.03 -19.70
N ASN A 28 12.20 -3.47 -19.56
CA ASN A 28 13.19 -3.42 -20.63
C ASN A 28 13.04 -4.56 -21.64
N ASN A 29 12.48 -5.70 -21.24
CA ASN A 29 12.40 -6.90 -22.08
C ASN A 29 10.96 -7.25 -22.52
N GLY A 30 9.94 -6.69 -21.87
CA GLY A 30 8.53 -6.88 -22.20
C GLY A 30 8.01 -5.86 -23.22
N THR A 31 6.87 -6.19 -23.83
CA THR A 31 6.12 -5.27 -24.72
C THR A 31 4.96 -4.58 -24.01
N ILE A 32 4.49 -5.13 -22.90
CA ILE A 32 3.43 -4.57 -22.06
C ILE A 32 4.00 -4.25 -20.68
N LYS A 33 3.98 -2.97 -20.32
CA LYS A 33 4.38 -2.51 -18.98
C LYS A 33 3.42 -3.07 -17.92
N PRO A 34 3.91 -3.53 -16.76
CA PRO A 34 3.04 -3.91 -15.64
C PRO A 34 2.12 -2.75 -15.26
N ALA A 35 0.82 -3.01 -15.15
CA ALA A 35 -0.13 -2.01 -14.70
C ALA A 35 0.05 -1.67 -13.21
N VAL A 36 0.40 -2.68 -12.41
CA VAL A 36 0.61 -2.58 -10.98
C VAL A 36 1.85 -3.34 -10.52
N ASN A 37 2.47 -2.89 -9.43
CA ASN A 37 3.33 -3.70 -8.57
C ASN A 37 2.71 -3.75 -7.16
N GLN A 38 2.22 -4.92 -6.77
CA GLN A 38 1.61 -5.12 -5.46
C GLN A 38 2.68 -5.45 -4.41
N ILE A 39 2.92 -4.56 -3.44
CA ILE A 39 3.98 -4.66 -2.42
C ILE A 39 3.45 -4.34 -1.02
N GLU A 40 4.20 -4.72 0.02
CA GLU A 40 3.83 -4.37 1.41
C GLU A 40 4.05 -2.88 1.62
N VAL A 41 2.99 -2.16 1.94
CA VAL A 41 3.02 -0.75 2.33
C VAL A 41 2.05 -0.57 3.48
N HIS A 42 2.52 0.06 4.55
CA HIS A 42 1.71 0.50 5.68
C HIS A 42 2.51 1.49 6.52
N ILE A 43 1.87 2.16 7.48
CA ILE A 43 2.61 2.87 8.53
C ILE A 43 3.55 1.87 9.22
N GLY A 44 4.86 2.12 9.24
CA GLY A 44 5.86 1.16 9.72
C GLY A 44 6.73 0.53 8.62
N ASN A 45 6.25 0.51 7.37
CA ASN A 45 6.98 0.04 6.20
C ASN A 45 6.57 0.85 4.95
N VAL A 46 7.39 1.85 4.59
CA VAL A 46 7.17 2.70 3.41
C VAL A 46 8.38 2.58 2.47
N PRO A 47 8.32 1.71 1.45
CA PRO A 47 9.43 1.50 0.51
C PRO A 47 9.52 2.64 -0.52
N SER A 48 9.74 3.87 -0.06
CA SER A 48 9.64 5.11 -0.84
C SER A 48 10.42 5.11 -2.16
N ASP A 49 11.63 4.54 -2.17
CA ASP A 49 12.47 4.50 -3.36
C ASP A 49 11.88 3.60 -4.45
N LEU A 50 11.35 2.42 -4.06
CA LEU A 50 10.68 1.51 -4.98
C LEU A 50 9.35 2.10 -5.48
N MET A 51 8.58 2.72 -4.58
CA MET A 51 7.32 3.38 -4.94
C MET A 51 7.55 4.47 -5.98
N LYS A 52 8.51 5.37 -5.73
CA LYS A 52 8.88 6.44 -6.66
C LYS A 52 9.44 5.91 -7.97
N TYR A 53 10.21 4.82 -7.93
CA TYR A 53 10.71 4.16 -9.14
C TYR A 53 9.56 3.64 -10.02
N CYS A 54 8.60 2.91 -9.42
CA CYS A 54 7.40 2.43 -10.11
C CYS A 54 6.55 3.58 -10.66
N GLU A 55 6.32 4.63 -9.86
CA GLU A 55 5.57 5.82 -10.27
C GLU A 55 6.19 6.50 -11.50
N ASN A 56 7.51 6.71 -11.52
CA ASN A 56 8.22 7.30 -12.67
C ASN A 56 8.10 6.47 -13.94
N LEU A 57 7.88 5.16 -13.80
CA LEU A 57 7.62 4.26 -14.92
C LEU A 57 6.13 4.20 -15.28
N GLY A 58 5.22 4.80 -14.49
CA GLY A 58 3.78 4.65 -14.66
C GLY A 58 3.27 3.26 -14.26
N VAL A 59 3.95 2.59 -13.33
CA VAL A 59 3.51 1.36 -12.68
C VAL A 59 2.87 1.74 -11.34
N GLN A 60 1.58 1.46 -11.18
CA GLN A 60 0.83 1.84 -9.97
C GLN A 60 1.20 0.93 -8.79
N ILE A 61 1.35 1.51 -7.60
CA ILE A 61 1.55 0.73 -6.37
C ILE A 61 0.20 0.27 -5.83
N GLU A 62 0.11 -1.03 -5.51
CA GLU A 62 -0.99 -1.63 -4.77
C GLU A 62 -0.46 -2.16 -3.42
N ALA A 63 -0.92 -1.57 -2.33
CA ALA A 63 -0.50 -1.86 -0.97
C ALA A 63 -1.25 -3.08 -0.42
N TYR A 64 -0.51 -4.17 -0.18
CA TYR A 64 -1.01 -5.28 0.63
C TYR A 64 -0.59 -5.14 2.10
N SER A 65 -1.32 -5.85 2.97
CA SER A 65 -1.15 -5.78 4.43
C SER A 65 -1.15 -4.35 5.00
N PRO A 66 -2.06 -3.46 4.57
CA PRO A 66 -2.05 -2.05 4.97
C PRO A 66 -2.28 -1.81 6.47
N LEU A 67 -2.73 -2.84 7.20
CA LEU A 67 -2.92 -2.82 8.65
C LEU A 67 -1.78 -3.50 9.43
N ALA A 68 -0.64 -3.78 8.80
CA ALA A 68 0.50 -4.48 9.41
C ALA A 68 0.08 -5.80 10.12
N HIS A 69 -0.82 -6.57 9.51
CA HIS A 69 -1.41 -7.77 10.11
C HIS A 69 -2.05 -7.54 11.49
N GLY A 70 -2.56 -6.32 11.74
CA GLY A 70 -3.18 -5.91 13.00
C GLY A 70 -2.20 -5.50 14.10
N ARG A 71 -0.88 -5.66 13.89
CA ARG A 71 0.14 -5.45 14.94
C ARG A 71 0.22 -4.00 15.44
N LEU A 72 -0.13 -3.04 14.58
CA LEU A 72 -0.06 -1.61 14.89
C LEU A 72 -1.38 -0.99 15.34
N LEU A 73 -2.49 -1.75 15.33
CA LEU A 73 -3.81 -1.22 15.71
C LEU A 73 -3.84 -0.74 17.17
N ASN A 74 -3.04 -1.34 18.04
CA ASN A 74 -2.92 -0.98 19.46
C ASN A 74 -1.67 -0.12 19.77
N ASP A 75 -0.92 0.31 18.76
CA ASP A 75 0.27 1.13 18.97
C ASP A 75 -0.12 2.51 19.54
N ARG A 76 0.60 2.98 20.56
CA ARG A 76 0.28 4.22 21.26
C ARG A 76 0.38 5.44 20.35
N LYS A 77 1.35 5.49 19.44
CA LYS A 77 1.52 6.61 18.51
C LYS A 77 0.40 6.62 17.49
N ILE A 78 0.09 5.46 16.89
CA ILE A 78 -1.04 5.32 15.94
C ILE A 78 -2.34 5.77 16.59
N ASN A 79 -2.64 5.28 17.80
CA ASN A 79 -3.83 5.69 18.54
C ASN A 79 -3.86 7.19 18.88
N THR A 80 -2.70 7.82 19.08
CA THR A 80 -2.63 9.26 19.33
C THR A 80 -3.00 10.05 18.08
N TYR A 81 -2.48 9.67 16.90
CA TYR A 81 -2.86 10.30 15.64
C TYR A 81 -4.33 10.02 15.29
N ALA A 82 -4.81 8.78 15.44
CA ALA A 82 -6.18 8.42 15.14
C ALA A 82 -7.18 9.27 15.94
N LYS A 83 -6.89 9.51 17.23
CA LYS A 83 -7.66 10.44 18.07
C LYS A 83 -7.63 11.89 17.58
N LYS A 84 -6.48 12.37 17.08
CA LYS A 84 -6.36 13.74 16.51
C LYS A 84 -7.33 13.95 15.34
N TYR A 85 -7.56 12.91 14.54
CA TYR A 85 -8.46 12.93 13.38
C TYR A 85 -9.88 12.44 13.69
N ASN A 86 -10.17 12.03 14.93
CA ASN A 86 -11.44 11.43 15.34
C ASN A 86 -11.86 10.22 14.47
N VAL A 87 -10.90 9.35 14.19
CA VAL A 87 -11.06 8.11 13.42
C VAL A 87 -10.45 6.93 14.18
N SER A 88 -10.71 5.71 13.70
CA SER A 88 -10.05 4.53 14.23
C SER A 88 -8.58 4.42 13.77
N PRO A 89 -7.75 3.62 14.46
CA PRO A 89 -6.41 3.27 13.97
C PRO A 89 -6.41 2.67 12.57
N ALA A 90 -7.40 1.82 12.25
CA ALA A 90 -7.50 1.20 10.93
C ALA A 90 -7.78 2.25 9.84
N GLN A 91 -8.75 3.14 10.07
CA GLN A 91 -9.05 4.24 9.15
C GLN A 91 -7.84 5.16 8.93
N LEU A 92 -7.08 5.48 9.99
CA LEU A 92 -5.83 6.24 9.88
C LEU A 92 -4.81 5.55 8.97
N MET A 93 -4.56 4.26 9.18
CA MET A 93 -3.59 3.50 8.41
C MET A 93 -4.00 3.39 6.93
N LEU A 94 -5.28 3.15 6.65
CA LEU A 94 -5.79 3.07 5.28
C LEU A 94 -5.76 4.42 4.56
N ALA A 95 -6.17 5.49 5.23
CA ALA A 95 -6.10 6.84 4.67
C ALA A 95 -4.66 7.28 4.40
N PHE A 96 -3.72 6.86 5.26
CA PHE A 96 -2.29 7.09 5.05
C PHE A 96 -1.80 6.47 3.74
N ASP A 97 -2.06 5.17 3.51
CA ASP A 97 -1.62 4.50 2.29
C ASP A 97 -2.31 5.08 1.03
N LEU A 98 -3.59 5.44 1.12
CA LEU A 98 -4.30 6.13 0.04
C LEU A 98 -3.68 7.50 -0.28
N GLN A 99 -3.30 8.27 0.75
CA GLN A 99 -2.65 9.56 0.57
C GLN A 99 -1.20 9.48 0.05
N LEU A 100 -0.54 8.33 0.21
CA LEU A 100 0.72 8.04 -0.49
C LEU A 100 0.51 7.75 -1.99
N GLY A 101 -0.74 7.65 -2.44
CA GLY A 101 -1.10 7.36 -3.82
C GLY A 101 -1.24 5.87 -4.13
N CYS A 102 -1.31 5.00 -3.11
CA CYS A 102 -1.48 3.55 -3.31
C CYS A 102 -2.94 3.19 -3.64
N ILE A 103 -3.12 2.11 -4.39
CA ILE A 103 -4.34 1.28 -4.31
C ILE A 103 -4.23 0.47 -3.02
N VAL A 104 -5.28 0.38 -2.20
CA VAL A 104 -5.20 -0.26 -0.87
C VAL A 104 -6.17 -1.43 -0.77
N ILE A 105 -5.67 -2.60 -0.35
CA ILE A 105 -6.45 -3.84 -0.26
C ILE A 105 -6.51 -4.38 1.18
N PRO A 106 -7.35 -3.80 2.07
CA PRO A 106 -7.53 -4.32 3.41
C PRO A 106 -8.27 -5.66 3.39
N LYS A 107 -7.82 -6.59 4.24
CA LYS A 107 -8.55 -7.83 4.51
C LYS A 107 -9.39 -7.68 5.77
N SER A 108 -10.64 -8.10 5.71
CA SER A 108 -11.49 -8.36 6.88
C SER A 108 -12.50 -9.45 6.54
N ASP A 109 -12.92 -10.22 7.52
CA ASP A 109 -14.08 -11.14 7.47
C ASP A 109 -15.28 -10.60 8.30
N ASN A 110 -15.11 -9.43 8.93
CA ASN A 110 -16.11 -8.77 9.75
C ASN A 110 -16.77 -7.62 8.97
N VAL A 111 -18.09 -7.68 8.79
CA VAL A 111 -18.87 -6.68 8.04
C VAL A 111 -18.78 -5.28 8.64
N ALA A 112 -18.65 -5.15 9.97
CA ALA A 112 -18.51 -3.85 10.62
C ALA A 112 -17.17 -3.21 10.27
N GLU A 113 -16.08 -3.97 10.33
CA GLU A 113 -14.74 -3.53 9.92
C GLU A 113 -14.69 -3.20 8.42
N MET A 114 -15.34 -3.99 7.56
CA MET A 114 -15.44 -3.66 6.13
C MET A 114 -16.09 -2.29 5.90
N LYS A 115 -17.19 -1.99 6.61
CA LYS A 115 -17.87 -0.69 6.52
C LYS A 115 -17.01 0.44 7.06
N GLU A 116 -16.30 0.20 8.15
CA GLU A 116 -15.38 1.16 8.76
C GLU A 116 -14.20 1.47 7.82
N ASN A 117 -13.60 0.44 7.23
CA ASN A 117 -12.47 0.56 6.30
C ASN A 117 -12.81 1.33 5.01
N LEU A 118 -14.08 1.37 4.63
CA LEU A 118 -14.56 2.18 3.49
C LEU A 118 -14.71 3.66 3.85
N ASN A 119 -14.82 4.00 5.13
CA ASN A 119 -15.05 5.37 5.59
C ASN A 119 -13.74 6.08 5.92
N VAL A 120 -12.96 6.40 4.88
CA VAL A 120 -11.62 7.01 4.98
C VAL A 120 -11.56 8.38 4.31
N ASP A 121 -12.70 9.07 4.18
CA ASP A 121 -12.82 10.39 3.56
C ASP A 121 -12.41 11.52 4.52
N PHE A 122 -11.12 11.56 4.86
CA PHE A 122 -10.49 12.63 5.61
C PHE A 122 -9.05 12.83 5.15
N LYS A 123 -8.47 13.98 5.50
CA LYS A 123 -7.10 14.33 5.12
C LYS A 123 -6.19 14.40 6.33
N ILE A 124 -5.16 13.56 6.33
CA ILE A 124 -3.98 13.66 7.20
C ILE A 124 -3.13 14.83 6.71
N SER A 125 -2.71 15.72 7.62
CA SER A 125 -1.85 16.85 7.28
C SER A 125 -0.50 16.41 6.75
N ASP A 126 0.14 17.25 5.92
CA ASP A 126 1.46 16.93 5.34
C ASP A 126 2.52 16.71 6.44
N GLU A 127 2.43 17.45 7.54
CA GLU A 127 3.28 17.28 8.73
C GLU A 127 3.10 15.89 9.36
N ASP A 128 1.85 15.45 9.56
CA ASP A 128 1.56 14.17 10.16
C ASP A 128 1.88 13.02 9.21
N MET A 129 1.64 13.16 7.90
CA MET A 129 2.08 12.21 6.88
C MET A 129 3.59 11.99 6.97
N ALA A 130 4.37 13.07 7.03
CA ALA A 130 5.83 13.00 7.16
C ALA A 130 6.29 12.38 8.49
N ALA A 131 5.52 12.56 9.57
CA ALA A 131 5.81 11.95 10.86
C ALA A 131 5.48 10.45 10.89
N LEU A 132 4.31 10.06 10.36
CA LEU A 132 3.85 8.68 10.28
C LEU A 132 4.75 7.83 9.37
N ALA A 133 5.19 8.37 8.23
CA ALA A 133 6.11 7.69 7.31
C ALA A 133 7.49 7.36 7.93
N LYS A 134 7.86 8.02 9.03
CA LYS A 134 9.12 7.76 9.76
C LYS A 134 8.96 6.73 10.88
N LEU A 135 7.73 6.33 11.21
CA LEU A 135 7.51 5.26 12.15
C LEU A 135 8.03 3.96 11.54
N LYS A 136 8.75 3.19 12.36
CA LYS A 136 9.20 1.85 11.99
C LYS A 136 8.43 0.85 12.83
N GLU A 137 8.01 -0.23 12.19
CA GLU A 137 7.53 -1.38 12.93
C GLU A 137 8.68 -1.95 13.78
N THR A 138 8.43 -2.14 15.08
CA THR A 138 9.45 -2.62 16.02
C THR A 138 9.53 -4.14 16.11
N THR A 139 8.69 -4.85 15.35
CA THR A 139 8.64 -6.31 15.28
C THR A 139 9.09 -6.74 13.89
N PRO A 140 10.03 -7.70 13.76
CA PRO A 140 10.53 -8.10 12.45
C PRO A 140 9.38 -8.56 11.54
N SER A 141 9.37 -8.06 10.30
CA SER A 141 8.49 -8.58 9.27
C SER A 141 8.77 -10.08 9.08
N LEU A 142 7.73 -10.87 8.89
CA LEU A 142 7.90 -12.27 8.49
C LEU A 142 8.48 -12.22 7.07
N SER A 143 9.78 -12.44 6.94
CA SER A 143 10.40 -12.74 5.66
C SER A 143 9.72 -14.00 5.12
N VAL A 144 9.00 -13.85 4.01
CA VAL A 144 8.50 -14.97 3.18
C VAL A 144 9.64 -15.48 2.32
#